data_AF-A0A4R5DTF1-F1
#
_entry.id   AF-A0A4R5DTF1-F1
#
_cell.length_a   1.000
_cell.length_b   1.000
_cell.length_c   1.000
_cell.angle_alpha   90.00
_cell.angle_beta   90.00
_cell.angle_gamma   90.00
#
_symmetry.space_group_name_H-M   'P 1'
#
loop_
_entity.id
_entity.type
_entity.pdbx_description
1 polymer ?
#
loop_
_entity_poly.entity_id
_entity_poly.type
_entity_poly.pdbx_seq_one_letter_code
_entity_poly.pdbx_strand_id
1 'polypeptide(L)'
;MTYQQEVYAWLSESDFDCIIQKDSGKLFASIAVIRSKKKILEIKLIETELWLMPFASDEYEAYLVDQQQLRHSGIVSVVLWEDLWKFKKKIVQSRISALLGKSTRIPGRLTYISRLHKKTSETFLERNHLQGSVSSKYRYGLYLPARYFRVLPDGFVSNGENQDLLVAVATFSNARIFAKNEKTFRSHELIRFSNLRNTTVVGGMDKLLSAFIKEFHPDDIMSYVDLEWSDGAGYTKLGFNKISAKPSMQLLLDPQTNERFSGKNIPENRQVIKITNAGNLKFVKTISKSNIEI
;
A
#
# COMPACT_ATOMS: atom_id res chain seq x y z
N MET A 1 -22.15 -13.49 -9.44
CA MET A 1 -21.39 -13.76 -8.21
C MET A 1 -21.32 -12.44 -7.45
N THR A 2 -21.66 -12.40 -6.16
CA THR A 2 -21.59 -11.16 -5.37
C THR A 2 -20.13 -10.76 -5.13
N TYR A 3 -19.86 -9.50 -4.77
CA TYR A 3 -18.53 -9.03 -4.40
C TYR A 3 -17.87 -9.93 -3.34
N GLN A 4 -18.61 -10.29 -2.28
CA GLN A 4 -18.13 -11.20 -1.23
C GLN A 4 -17.75 -12.57 -1.77
N GLN A 5 -18.60 -13.15 -2.64
CA GLN A 5 -18.36 -14.45 -3.25
C GLN A 5 -17.15 -14.41 -4.19
N GLU A 6 -16.91 -13.32 -4.91
CA GLU A 6 -15.73 -13.18 -5.76
C GLU A 6 -14.43 -13.15 -4.95
N VAL A 7 -14.39 -12.36 -3.87
CA VAL A 7 -13.21 -12.28 -3.00
C VAL A 7 -12.97 -13.63 -2.34
N TYR A 8 -14.03 -14.28 -1.85
CA TYR A 8 -13.96 -15.61 -1.26
C TYR A 8 -13.49 -16.66 -2.24
N ALA A 9 -14.06 -16.72 -3.44
CA ALA A 9 -13.67 -17.68 -4.47
C ALA A 9 -12.19 -17.53 -4.82
N TRP A 10 -11.73 -16.30 -5.05
CA TRP A 10 -10.32 -16.02 -5.31
C TRP A 10 -9.39 -16.42 -4.16
N LEU A 11 -9.80 -16.17 -2.90
CA LEU A 11 -9.03 -16.60 -1.73
C LEU A 11 -9.07 -18.12 -1.52
N SER A 12 -10.12 -18.80 -1.97
CA SER A 12 -10.29 -20.25 -1.82
C SER A 12 -9.59 -21.05 -2.92
N GLU A 13 -9.18 -20.41 -4.03
CA GLU A 13 -8.26 -20.99 -5.02
C GLU A 13 -6.83 -21.18 -4.47
N SER A 14 -6.59 -20.77 -3.22
CA SER A 14 -5.31 -20.88 -2.52
C SER A 14 -5.31 -22.01 -1.49
N ASP A 15 -4.11 -22.41 -1.04
CA ASP A 15 -3.92 -23.35 0.08
C ASP A 15 -4.34 -22.82 1.48
N PHE A 16 -5.30 -21.90 1.54
CA PHE A 16 -5.81 -21.33 2.78
C PHE A 16 -7.26 -21.72 3.00
N ASP A 17 -7.59 -22.07 4.24
CA ASP A 17 -8.98 -22.17 4.65
C ASP A 17 -9.55 -20.76 4.78
N CYS A 18 -10.69 -20.51 4.13
CA CYS A 18 -11.37 -19.23 4.16
C CYS A 18 -12.76 -19.40 4.75
N ILE A 19 -13.16 -18.45 5.61
CA ILE A 19 -14.50 -18.43 6.21
C ILE A 19 -15.10 -17.05 6.01
N ILE A 20 -16.24 -16.98 5.32
CA ILE A 20 -17.06 -15.76 5.31
C ILE A 20 -17.78 -15.68 6.66
N GLN A 21 -17.65 -14.54 7.32
CA GLN A 21 -18.26 -14.23 8.60
C GLN A 21 -19.20 -13.03 8.41
N LYS A 22 -20.47 -13.20 8.78
CA LYS A 22 -21.43 -12.10 8.86
C LYS A 22 -22.17 -12.23 10.18
N ASP A 23 -21.72 -11.48 11.18
CA ASP A 23 -22.34 -11.51 12.50
C ASP A 23 -23.79 -11.00 12.40
N SER A 24 -24.68 -11.62 13.19
CA SER A 24 -26.08 -11.20 13.25
C SER A 24 -26.17 -9.73 13.65
N GLY A 25 -26.87 -8.93 12.84
CA GLY A 25 -27.03 -7.49 13.06
C GLY A 25 -25.87 -6.62 12.57
N LYS A 26 -24.81 -7.20 11.98
CA LYS A 26 -23.78 -6.43 11.26
C LYS A 26 -24.11 -6.33 9.77
N LEU A 27 -23.89 -5.16 9.21
CA LEU A 27 -24.10 -4.80 7.82
C LEU A 27 -23.04 -5.48 6.93
N PHE A 28 -21.77 -5.28 7.26
CA PHE A 28 -20.64 -5.69 6.42
C PHE A 28 -20.10 -7.06 6.83
N ALA A 29 -19.91 -7.94 5.86
CA ALA A 29 -19.23 -9.21 6.09
C ALA A 29 -17.71 -9.04 6.22
N SER A 30 -17.07 -10.04 6.81
CA SER A 30 -15.62 -10.21 6.84
C SER A 30 -15.24 -11.55 6.24
N ILE A 31 -14.04 -11.68 5.71
CA ILE A 31 -13.42 -12.97 5.40
C ILE A 31 -12.26 -13.18 6.37
N ALA A 32 -12.34 -14.26 7.14
CA ALA A 32 -11.22 -14.77 7.93
C ALA A 32 -10.42 -15.76 7.09
N VAL A 33 -9.12 -15.51 6.96
CA VAL A 33 -8.17 -16.44 6.33
C VAL A 33 -7.42 -17.17 7.43
N ILE A 34 -7.46 -18.50 7.36
CA ILE A 34 -6.95 -19.40 8.38
C ILE A 34 -5.79 -20.22 7.81
N ARG A 35 -4.71 -20.31 8.58
CA ARG A 35 -3.59 -21.21 8.31
C ARG A 35 -3.27 -21.99 9.57
N SER A 36 -3.27 -23.32 9.46
CA SER A 36 -2.95 -24.22 10.59
C SER A 36 -3.82 -23.94 11.82
N LYS A 37 -5.15 -23.81 11.63
CA LYS A 37 -6.16 -23.50 12.66
C LYS A 37 -6.02 -22.14 13.35
N LYS A 38 -5.19 -21.23 12.84
CA LYS A 38 -5.06 -19.85 13.35
C LYS A 38 -5.53 -18.85 12.30
N LYS A 39 -6.34 -17.87 12.71
CA LYS A 39 -6.66 -16.70 11.89
C LYS A 39 -5.38 -15.89 11.67
N ILE A 40 -4.98 -15.70 10.41
CA ILE A 40 -3.77 -14.96 10.04
C ILE A 40 -4.07 -13.61 9.39
N LEU A 41 -5.24 -13.51 8.74
CA LEU A 41 -5.71 -12.31 8.07
C LEU A 41 -7.22 -12.21 8.25
N GLU A 42 -7.70 -11.00 8.53
CA GLU A 42 -9.10 -10.63 8.41
C GLU A 42 -9.28 -9.52 7.37
N ILE A 43 -10.27 -9.68 6.51
CA ILE A 43 -10.63 -8.70 5.48
C ILE A 43 -12.07 -8.28 5.70
N LYS A 44 -12.31 -7.04 6.13
CA LYS A 44 -13.66 -6.46 6.16
C LYS A 44 -14.04 -6.00 4.77
N LEU A 45 -15.22 -6.42 4.33
CA LEU A 45 -15.73 -6.16 2.99
C LEU A 45 -16.75 -5.02 3.03
N ILE A 46 -16.38 -3.88 2.46
CA ILE A 46 -17.27 -2.72 2.37
C ILE A 46 -17.94 -2.69 1.00
N GLU A 47 -19.21 -3.10 0.97
CA GLU A 47 -20.06 -3.06 -0.22
C GLU A 47 -20.59 -1.65 -0.46
N THR A 48 -20.54 -1.21 -1.71
CA THR A 48 -20.94 0.15 -2.08
C THR A 48 -22.44 0.38 -1.85
N GLU A 49 -23.27 -0.61 -2.13
CA GLU A 49 -24.72 -0.53 -1.91
C GLU A 49 -25.07 -0.46 -0.42
N LEU A 50 -24.46 -1.32 0.39
CA LEU A 50 -24.67 -1.33 1.84
C LEU A 50 -24.18 -0.04 2.50
N TRP A 51 -23.10 0.57 1.99
CA TRP A 51 -22.58 1.83 2.49
C TRP A 51 -23.60 2.99 2.46
N LEU A 52 -24.62 2.91 1.59
CA LEU A 52 -25.67 3.92 1.51
C LEU A 52 -26.71 3.83 2.64
N MET A 53 -26.63 2.80 3.49
CA MET A 53 -27.53 2.65 4.64
C MET A 53 -27.20 3.67 5.75
N PRO A 54 -28.20 4.20 6.49
CA PRO A 54 -28.00 5.30 7.44
C PRO A 54 -26.96 5.07 8.56
N PHE A 55 -26.70 3.81 8.92
CA PHE A 55 -25.80 3.41 10.02
C PHE A 55 -24.48 2.79 9.54
N ALA A 56 -24.21 2.83 8.24
CA ALA A 56 -23.01 2.22 7.66
C ALA A 56 -21.70 2.87 8.16
N SER A 57 -21.70 4.19 8.33
CA SER A 57 -20.54 4.93 8.86
C SER A 57 -20.21 4.51 10.29
N ASP A 58 -21.23 4.37 11.13
CA ASP A 58 -21.07 4.08 12.56
C ASP A 58 -20.55 2.65 12.74
N GLU A 59 -21.08 1.69 11.97
CA GLU A 59 -20.54 0.33 11.96
C GLU A 59 -19.11 0.27 11.44
N TYR A 60 -18.79 1.06 10.41
CA TYR A 60 -17.44 1.14 9.89
C TYR A 60 -16.46 1.67 10.93
N GLU A 61 -16.81 2.75 11.64
CA GLU A 61 -16.00 3.29 12.74
C GLU A 61 -15.82 2.28 13.88
N ALA A 62 -16.89 1.57 14.26
CA ALA A 62 -16.80 0.48 15.23
C ALA A 62 -15.82 -0.62 14.78
N TYR A 63 -15.85 -0.99 13.50
CA TYR A 63 -14.91 -1.97 12.95
C TYR A 63 -13.45 -1.48 12.98
N LEU A 64 -13.17 -0.18 12.82
CA LEU A 64 -11.80 0.33 12.91
C LEU A 64 -11.20 0.13 14.30
N VAL A 65 -12.02 0.15 15.35
CA VAL A 65 -11.61 -0.20 16.72
C VAL A 65 -11.27 -1.69 16.82
N ASP A 66 -12.14 -2.56 16.30
CA ASP A 66 -11.92 -4.02 16.28
C ASP A 66 -10.67 -4.40 15.48
N GLN A 67 -10.46 -3.76 14.33
CA GLN A 67 -9.26 -3.91 13.50
C GLN A 67 -8.00 -3.59 14.30
N GLN A 68 -8.01 -2.51 15.08
CA GLN A 68 -6.87 -2.15 15.90
C GLN A 68 -6.58 -3.23 16.95
N GLN A 69 -7.61 -3.80 17.60
CA GLN A 69 -7.44 -4.89 18.56
C GLN A 69 -6.87 -6.16 17.91
N LEU A 70 -7.36 -6.53 16.73
CA LEU A 70 -6.84 -7.66 15.95
C LEU A 70 -5.35 -7.49 15.64
N ARG A 71 -4.95 -6.30 15.18
CA ARG A 71 -3.55 -6.00 14.88
C ARG A 71 -2.66 -6.10 16.13
N HIS A 72 -3.12 -5.62 17.29
CA HIS A 72 -2.38 -5.81 18.55
C HIS A 72 -2.24 -7.28 18.96
N SER A 73 -3.21 -8.13 18.62
CA SER A 73 -3.13 -9.58 18.83
C SER A 73 -2.24 -10.31 17.81
N GLY A 74 -1.62 -9.59 16.87
CA GLY A 74 -0.75 -10.15 15.83
C GLY A 74 -1.49 -10.66 14.59
N ILE A 75 -2.80 -10.40 14.48
CA ILE A 75 -3.61 -10.75 13.31
C ILE A 75 -3.57 -9.58 12.32
N VAL A 76 -3.21 -9.85 11.06
CA VAL A 76 -3.32 -8.84 10.02
C VAL A 76 -4.80 -8.55 9.79
N SER A 77 -5.19 -7.29 9.76
CA SER A 77 -6.58 -6.90 9.48
C SER A 77 -6.59 -5.75 8.48
N VAL A 78 -7.41 -5.86 7.44
CA VAL A 78 -7.55 -4.85 6.38
C VAL A 78 -9.00 -4.57 6.05
N VAL A 79 -9.28 -3.34 5.61
CA VAL A 79 -10.55 -2.95 5.00
C VAL A 79 -10.40 -3.07 3.49
N LEU A 80 -11.31 -3.79 2.84
CA LEU A 80 -11.39 -3.86 1.40
C LEU A 80 -12.75 -3.32 0.92
N TRP A 81 -12.70 -2.22 0.20
CA TRP A 81 -13.85 -1.66 -0.48
C TRP A 81 -14.08 -2.33 -1.83
N GLU A 82 -15.36 -2.52 -2.16
CA GLU A 82 -15.82 -3.12 -3.41
C GLU A 82 -15.30 -2.39 -4.66
N ASP A 83 -15.27 -1.07 -4.65
CA ASP A 83 -14.80 -0.27 -5.79
C ASP A 83 -13.32 -0.54 -6.10
N LEU A 84 -12.48 -0.69 -5.07
CA LEU A 84 -11.07 -1.02 -5.24
C LEU A 84 -10.88 -2.44 -5.78
N TRP A 85 -11.71 -3.39 -5.34
CA TRP A 85 -11.70 -4.74 -5.89
C TRP A 85 -12.09 -4.76 -7.37
N LYS A 86 -13.14 -4.01 -7.75
CA LYS A 86 -13.61 -3.91 -9.14
C LYS A 86 -12.59 -3.18 -10.03
N PHE A 87 -12.10 -2.02 -9.60
CA PHE A 87 -11.27 -1.15 -10.43
C PHE A 87 -9.79 -1.52 -10.45
N LYS A 88 -9.23 -1.94 -9.30
CA LYS A 88 -7.80 -2.22 -9.13
C LYS A 88 -7.54 -3.69 -8.74
N LYS A 89 -8.40 -4.62 -9.17
CA LYS A 89 -8.37 -6.07 -8.84
C LYS A 89 -6.96 -6.67 -8.76
N LYS A 90 -6.17 -6.54 -9.84
CA LYS A 90 -4.81 -7.10 -9.91
C LYS A 90 -3.85 -6.53 -8.86
N ILE A 91 -3.99 -5.25 -8.50
CA ILE A 91 -3.16 -4.62 -7.44
C ILE A 91 -3.62 -5.11 -6.08
N VAL A 92 -4.92 -5.15 -5.83
CA VAL A 92 -5.51 -5.66 -4.58
C VAL A 92 -5.10 -7.11 -4.32
N GLN A 93 -5.27 -7.97 -5.32
CA GLN A 93 -4.87 -9.38 -5.24
C GLN A 93 -3.38 -9.53 -4.93
N SER A 94 -2.52 -8.74 -5.59
CA SER A 94 -1.09 -8.71 -5.30
C SER A 94 -0.79 -8.28 -3.86
N ARG A 95 -1.51 -7.30 -3.31
CA ARG A 95 -1.31 -6.82 -1.94
C ARG A 95 -1.72 -7.87 -0.92
N ILE A 96 -2.89 -8.47 -1.09
CA ILE A 96 -3.37 -9.55 -0.21
C ILE A 96 -2.44 -10.76 -0.30
N SER A 97 -1.97 -11.13 -1.49
CA SER A 97 -0.98 -12.21 -1.67
C SER A 97 0.33 -11.93 -0.91
N ALA A 98 0.80 -10.67 -0.90
CA ALA A 98 1.97 -10.29 -0.12
C ALA A 98 1.73 -10.40 1.39
N LEU A 99 0.55 -9.99 1.90
CA LEU A 99 0.16 -10.16 3.31
C LEU A 99 0.11 -11.63 3.73
N LEU A 100 -0.31 -12.50 2.81
CA LEU A 100 -0.37 -13.95 2.99
C LEU A 100 0.98 -14.65 2.78
N GLY A 101 2.04 -13.91 2.39
CA GLY A 101 3.36 -14.46 2.13
C GLY A 101 3.48 -15.27 0.84
N LYS A 102 2.54 -15.11 -0.10
CA LYS A 102 2.50 -15.79 -1.41
C LYS A 102 3.17 -15.01 -2.55
N SER A 103 3.61 -13.77 -2.31
CA SER A 103 4.33 -13.00 -3.31
C SER A 103 5.70 -13.61 -3.61
N THR A 104 6.14 -13.53 -4.87
CA THR A 104 7.51 -13.91 -5.26
C THR A 104 8.50 -13.02 -4.53
N ARG A 105 9.39 -13.62 -3.73
CA ARG A 105 10.37 -12.86 -2.95
C ARG A 105 11.65 -12.65 -3.74
N ILE A 106 11.96 -11.39 -4.04
CA ILE A 106 13.21 -11.00 -4.73
C ILE A 106 14.16 -10.46 -3.66
N PRO A 107 15.33 -11.07 -3.41
CA PRO A 107 16.31 -10.51 -2.48
C PRO A 107 16.86 -9.18 -3.02
N GLY A 108 16.70 -8.08 -2.25
CA GLY A 108 17.13 -6.74 -2.68
C GLY A 108 18.62 -6.61 -2.93
N ARG A 109 19.46 -7.52 -2.41
CA ARG A 109 20.89 -7.60 -2.72
C ARG A 109 21.18 -7.98 -4.17
N LEU A 110 20.24 -8.64 -4.86
CA LEU A 110 20.39 -9.03 -6.27
C LEU A 110 20.02 -7.90 -7.23
N THR A 111 19.43 -6.82 -6.74
CA THR A 111 19.04 -5.68 -7.58
C THR A 111 20.11 -4.59 -7.62
N TYR A 112 20.00 -3.65 -8.54
CA TYR A 112 20.74 -2.39 -8.51
C TYR A 112 19.80 -1.19 -8.55
N ILE A 113 20.27 -0.04 -8.08
CA ILE A 113 19.49 1.20 -8.02
C ILE A 113 19.73 2.00 -9.30
N SER A 114 18.68 2.61 -9.85
CA SER A 114 18.80 3.62 -10.90
C SER A 114 17.84 4.77 -10.68
N ARG A 115 18.20 5.96 -11.15
CA ARG A 115 17.25 7.07 -11.33
C ARG A 115 16.23 6.71 -12.39
N LEU A 116 15.00 7.21 -12.24
CA LEU A 116 13.92 7.01 -13.20
C LEU A 116 13.46 8.33 -13.81
N HIS A 117 13.19 8.29 -15.11
CA HIS A 117 12.41 9.34 -15.76
C HIS A 117 10.97 9.36 -15.25
N LYS A 118 10.33 10.53 -15.32
CA LYS A 118 8.95 10.76 -14.88
C LYS A 118 7.99 9.72 -15.45
N LYS A 119 7.96 9.57 -16.78
CA LYS A 119 7.09 8.63 -17.50
C LYS A 119 7.25 7.17 -17.05
N THR A 120 8.48 6.72 -16.81
CA THR A 120 8.75 5.35 -16.34
C THR A 120 8.18 5.12 -14.94
N SER A 121 8.41 6.06 -14.01
CA SER A 121 7.87 5.96 -12.66
C SER A 121 6.34 6.02 -12.63
N GLU A 122 5.72 6.85 -13.46
CA GLU A 122 4.26 6.99 -13.54
C GLU A 122 3.63 5.70 -14.06
N THR A 123 4.14 5.20 -15.19
CA THR A 123 3.67 3.93 -15.78
C THR A 123 3.78 2.78 -14.79
N PHE A 124 4.88 2.71 -14.02
CA PHE A 124 5.07 1.68 -13.02
C PHE A 124 4.07 1.82 -11.85
N LEU A 125 3.92 3.03 -11.29
CA LEU A 125 3.05 3.26 -10.14
C LEU A 125 1.57 3.09 -10.49
N GLU A 126 1.11 3.50 -11.67
CA GLU A 126 -0.28 3.26 -12.13
C GLU A 126 -0.62 1.77 -12.20
N ARG A 127 0.37 0.94 -12.53
CA ARG A 127 0.20 -0.50 -12.63
C ARG A 127 0.34 -1.20 -11.28
N ASN A 128 1.14 -0.68 -10.35
CA ASN A 128 1.57 -1.44 -9.17
C ASN A 128 1.16 -0.84 -7.82
N HIS A 129 0.78 0.43 -7.76
CA HIS A 129 0.41 1.12 -6.53
C HIS A 129 -1.10 1.40 -6.48
N LEU A 130 -1.72 1.16 -5.32
CA LEU A 130 -3.18 1.29 -5.16
C LEU A 130 -3.68 2.71 -5.46
N GLN A 131 -2.93 3.71 -5.00
CA GLN A 131 -3.20 5.14 -5.23
C GLN A 131 -2.58 5.69 -6.52
N GLY A 132 -2.07 4.82 -7.40
CA GLY A 132 -1.42 5.23 -8.65
C GLY A 132 -0.20 6.13 -8.45
N SER A 133 0.11 6.87 -9.50
CA SER A 133 1.20 7.85 -9.56
C SER A 133 0.75 9.21 -9.04
N VAL A 134 1.72 9.99 -8.56
CA VAL A 134 1.51 11.37 -8.10
C VAL A 134 2.77 12.17 -8.39
N SER A 135 2.62 13.50 -8.46
CA SER A 135 3.75 14.41 -8.64
C SER A 135 4.83 14.14 -7.59
N SER A 136 6.07 14.06 -8.06
CA SER A 136 7.25 13.79 -7.26
C SER A 136 8.46 14.49 -7.88
N LYS A 137 9.46 14.81 -7.05
CA LYS A 137 10.69 15.45 -7.53
C LYS A 137 11.73 14.40 -7.87
N TYR A 138 11.93 13.44 -6.98
CA TYR A 138 12.98 12.44 -7.09
C TYR A 138 12.37 11.05 -7.25
N ARG A 139 12.97 10.23 -8.11
CA ARG A 139 12.44 8.92 -8.49
C ARG A 139 13.58 7.93 -8.61
N TYR A 140 13.42 6.78 -7.98
CA TYR A 140 14.38 5.68 -8.04
C TYR A 140 13.66 4.38 -8.34
N GLY A 141 14.38 3.50 -9.03
CA GLY A 141 13.97 2.14 -9.31
C GLY A 141 14.98 1.14 -8.80
N LEU A 142 14.52 -0.05 -8.44
CA LEU A 142 15.35 -1.25 -8.31
C LEU A 142 15.17 -2.11 -9.54
N TYR A 143 16.28 -2.42 -10.20
CA TYR A 143 16.32 -3.31 -11.34
C TYR A 143 16.89 -4.66 -10.94
N LEU A 144 16.25 -5.75 -11.35
CA LEU A 144 16.74 -7.12 -11.24
C LEU A 144 17.46 -7.47 -12.56
N PRO A 145 18.78 -7.71 -12.52
CA PRO A 145 19.51 -8.15 -13.70
C PRO A 145 18.98 -9.44 -14.31
N ALA A 146 18.95 -9.54 -15.65
CA ALA A 146 18.43 -10.71 -16.36
C ALA A 146 19.08 -12.04 -15.93
N ARG A 147 20.38 -12.02 -15.61
CA ARG A 147 21.13 -13.17 -15.06
C ARG A 147 20.56 -13.76 -13.76
N TYR A 148 19.69 -13.02 -13.06
CA TYR A 148 19.05 -13.46 -11.82
C TYR A 148 17.58 -13.84 -12.00
N PHE A 149 17.05 -13.91 -13.23
CA PHE A 149 15.64 -14.30 -13.46
C PHE A 149 15.28 -15.70 -12.95
N ARG A 150 16.27 -16.56 -12.67
CA ARG A 150 16.08 -17.83 -11.95
C ARG A 150 15.42 -17.71 -10.56
N VAL A 151 15.34 -16.51 -9.98
CA VAL A 151 14.64 -16.26 -8.70
C VAL A 151 13.17 -15.92 -8.88
N LEU A 152 12.70 -15.79 -10.13
CA LEU A 152 11.31 -15.55 -10.50
C LEU A 152 10.66 -16.89 -10.86
N PRO A 153 9.32 -17.01 -10.73
CA PRO A 153 8.60 -18.20 -11.19
C PRO A 153 8.73 -18.40 -12.70
N ASP A 154 8.57 -19.64 -13.13
CA ASP A 154 8.51 -19.97 -14.55
C ASP A 154 7.41 -19.18 -15.26
N GLY A 155 7.73 -18.64 -16.45
CA GLY A 155 6.82 -17.84 -17.24
C GLY A 155 6.52 -16.43 -16.69
N PHE A 156 7.16 -16.00 -15.60
CA PHE A 156 6.98 -14.63 -15.08
C PHE A 156 7.52 -13.57 -16.06
N VAL A 157 8.62 -13.91 -16.74
CA VAL A 157 9.27 -13.10 -17.76
C VAL A 157 9.19 -13.86 -19.08
N SER A 158 9.04 -13.14 -20.21
CA SER A 158 8.91 -13.78 -21.51
C SER A 158 10.19 -14.52 -21.90
N ASN A 159 10.06 -15.67 -22.58
CA ASN A 159 11.21 -16.41 -23.08
C ASN A 159 12.06 -15.52 -24.01
N GLY A 160 13.36 -15.42 -23.73
CA GLY A 160 14.32 -14.61 -24.50
C GLY A 160 14.47 -13.15 -24.03
N GLU A 161 13.77 -12.74 -22.96
CA GLU A 161 13.94 -11.40 -22.38
C GLU A 161 15.29 -11.27 -21.67
N ASN A 162 16.19 -10.47 -22.26
CA ASN A 162 17.55 -10.23 -21.76
C ASN A 162 17.73 -8.83 -21.16
N GLN A 163 16.65 -8.10 -20.94
CA GLN A 163 16.68 -6.76 -20.34
C GLN A 163 16.45 -6.84 -18.84
N ASP A 164 17.11 -5.96 -18.10
CA ASP A 164 16.95 -5.90 -16.64
C ASP A 164 15.53 -5.44 -16.26
N LEU A 165 14.93 -6.11 -15.29
CA LEU A 165 13.53 -5.93 -14.92
C LEU A 165 13.38 -4.89 -13.81
N LEU A 166 12.57 -3.85 -14.02
CA LEU A 166 12.21 -2.91 -12.95
C LEU A 166 11.26 -3.60 -11.95
N VAL A 167 11.73 -3.83 -10.72
CA VAL A 167 11.02 -4.64 -9.71
C VAL A 167 10.53 -3.84 -8.50
N ALA A 168 11.01 -2.62 -8.28
CA ALA A 168 10.43 -1.71 -7.28
C ALA A 168 10.70 -0.25 -7.64
N VAL A 169 9.83 0.65 -7.15
CA VAL A 169 9.94 2.11 -7.34
C VAL A 169 9.70 2.82 -6.02
N ALA A 170 10.50 3.85 -5.76
CA ALA A 170 10.28 4.83 -4.70
C ALA A 170 10.31 6.25 -5.28
N THR A 171 9.40 7.11 -4.83
CA THR A 171 9.37 8.52 -5.22
C THR A 171 9.36 9.42 -4.01
N PHE A 172 10.05 10.55 -4.12
CA PHE A 172 10.24 11.50 -3.02
C PHE A 172 9.87 12.92 -3.44
N SER A 173 9.43 13.71 -2.45
CA SER A 173 9.11 15.13 -2.62
C SER A 173 10.36 15.98 -2.80
N ASN A 174 10.16 17.22 -3.23
CA ASN A 174 11.18 18.24 -3.01
C ASN A 174 11.35 18.51 -1.50
N ALA A 175 12.48 19.11 -1.12
CA ALA A 175 12.72 19.51 0.26
C ALA A 175 11.72 20.60 0.67
N ARG A 176 11.08 20.44 1.82
CA ARG A 176 10.50 21.56 2.55
C ARG A 176 11.59 22.10 3.48
N ILE A 177 12.00 23.34 3.24
CA ILE A 177 13.06 24.01 3.99
C ILE A 177 12.43 24.96 5.01
N PHE A 178 12.82 24.85 6.27
CA PHE A 178 12.37 25.74 7.34
C PHE A 178 13.42 25.85 8.44
N ALA A 179 13.34 26.89 9.27
CA ALA A 179 14.19 27.04 10.44
C ALA A 179 13.69 26.17 11.58
N LYS A 180 14.60 25.41 12.23
CA LYS A 180 14.33 24.64 13.44
C LYS A 180 15.55 24.71 14.34
N ASN A 181 15.39 25.20 15.58
CA ASN A 181 16.48 25.42 16.53
C ASN A 181 17.64 26.20 15.89
N GLU A 182 17.32 27.32 15.23
CA GLU A 182 18.29 28.22 14.55
C GLU A 182 19.11 27.57 13.42
N LYS A 183 18.74 26.36 12.99
CA LYS A 183 19.37 25.65 11.87
C LYS A 183 18.40 25.50 10.71
N THR A 184 18.93 25.53 9.49
CA THR A 184 18.18 25.16 8.28
C THR A 184 17.85 23.68 8.36
N PHE A 185 16.56 23.34 8.26
CA PHE A 185 16.04 21.98 8.32
C PHE A 185 15.39 21.61 6.99
N ARG A 186 15.75 20.45 6.45
CA ARG A 186 15.33 19.92 5.15
C ARG A 186 14.51 18.64 5.34
N SER A 187 13.19 18.80 5.30
CA SER A 187 12.25 17.68 5.39
C SER A 187 11.83 17.20 4.02
N HIS A 188 11.86 15.89 3.78
CA HIS A 188 11.34 15.27 2.57
C HIS A 188 10.23 14.27 2.88
N GLU A 189 9.44 13.93 1.88
CA GLU A 189 8.42 12.88 1.96
C GLU A 189 8.81 11.71 1.05
N LEU A 190 8.75 10.49 1.57
CA LEU A 190 8.61 9.27 0.75
C LEU A 190 7.15 9.18 0.32
N ILE A 191 6.87 9.61 -0.91
CA ILE A 191 5.49 9.79 -1.39
C ILE A 191 4.88 8.44 -1.79
N ARG A 192 5.65 7.60 -2.50
CA ARG A 192 5.22 6.28 -2.96
C ARG A 192 6.36 5.30 -2.83
N PHE A 193 6.04 4.09 -2.40
CA PHE A 193 6.87 2.90 -2.57
C PHE A 193 5.99 1.75 -3.08
N SER A 194 6.44 1.06 -4.11
CA SER A 194 5.71 -0.09 -4.67
C SER A 194 6.70 -1.11 -5.23
N ASN A 195 6.43 -2.39 -4.95
CA ASN A 195 7.04 -3.50 -5.67
C ASN A 195 6.25 -3.77 -6.96
N LEU A 196 6.87 -4.43 -7.93
CA LEU A 196 6.16 -5.01 -9.06
C LEU A 196 5.09 -5.97 -8.52
N ARG A 197 3.87 -5.92 -9.06
CA ARG A 197 2.77 -6.79 -8.63
C ARG A 197 3.21 -8.25 -8.58
N ASN A 198 2.66 -8.97 -7.61
CA ASN A 198 2.94 -10.36 -7.29
C ASN A 198 4.39 -10.63 -6.83
N THR A 199 5.16 -9.57 -6.54
CA THR A 199 6.52 -9.67 -5.99
C THR A 199 6.66 -8.93 -4.67
N THR A 200 7.73 -9.23 -3.95
CA THR A 200 8.18 -8.48 -2.78
C THR A 200 9.69 -8.42 -2.80
N VAL A 201 10.23 -7.21 -3.00
CA VAL A 201 11.67 -6.98 -2.94
C VAL A 201 12.09 -6.85 -1.48
N VAL A 202 12.70 -7.90 -0.94
CA VAL A 202 13.11 -7.96 0.47
C VAL A 202 14.25 -6.95 0.70
N GLY A 203 14.03 -5.99 1.59
CA GLY A 203 14.96 -4.86 1.80
C GLY A 203 14.91 -3.79 0.70
N GLY A 204 13.94 -3.87 -0.23
CA GLY A 204 13.87 -2.96 -1.37
C GLY A 204 13.60 -1.51 -0.97
N MET A 205 12.66 -1.27 -0.05
CA MET A 205 12.36 0.08 0.46
C MET A 205 13.57 0.69 1.17
N ASP A 206 14.24 -0.08 2.01
CA ASP A 206 15.44 0.35 2.74
C ASP A 206 16.57 0.74 1.79
N LYS A 207 16.86 -0.11 0.80
CA LYS A 207 17.88 0.16 -0.21
C LYS A 207 17.62 1.46 -0.99
N LEU A 208 16.37 1.72 -1.38
CA LEU A 208 15.99 2.95 -2.07
C LEU A 208 16.03 4.17 -1.14
N LEU A 209 15.63 4.01 0.12
CA LEU A 209 15.69 5.05 1.14
C LEU A 209 17.14 5.46 1.43
N SER A 210 18.03 4.50 1.62
CA SER A 210 19.47 4.75 1.85
C SER A 210 20.12 5.45 0.66
N ALA A 211 19.77 5.08 -0.57
CA ALA A 211 20.24 5.78 -1.76
C ALA A 211 19.80 7.26 -1.77
N PHE A 212 18.54 7.52 -1.43
CA PHE A 212 18.02 8.88 -1.33
C PHE A 212 18.69 9.69 -0.22
N ILE A 213 18.89 9.10 0.97
CA ILE A 213 19.56 9.75 2.10
C ILE A 213 21.00 10.12 1.74
N LYS A 214 21.74 9.19 1.13
CA LYS A 214 23.13 9.42 0.71
C LYS A 214 23.26 10.50 -0.35
N GLU A 215 22.28 10.63 -1.24
CA GLU A 215 22.35 11.62 -2.31
C GLU A 215 21.92 13.02 -1.86
N PHE A 216 20.88 13.13 -1.03
CA PHE A 216 20.27 14.42 -0.69
C PHE A 216 20.52 14.92 0.73
N HIS A 217 21.02 14.07 1.61
CA HIS A 217 21.31 14.41 3.00
C HIS A 217 20.13 15.13 3.71
N PRO A 218 18.91 14.57 3.69
CA PRO A 218 17.76 15.17 4.35
C PRO A 218 17.93 15.13 5.88
N ASP A 219 17.35 16.10 6.60
CA ASP A 219 17.33 16.08 8.06
C ASP A 219 16.26 15.11 8.60
N ASP A 220 15.12 15.01 7.90
CA ASP A 220 14.16 13.94 8.11
C ASP A 220 13.46 13.52 6.81
N ILE A 221 12.86 12.33 6.89
CA ILE A 221 11.95 11.80 5.87
C ILE A 221 10.65 11.43 6.56
N MET A 222 9.54 11.96 6.06
CA MET A 222 8.20 11.58 6.50
C MET A 222 7.50 10.68 5.47
N SER A 223 6.49 9.95 5.92
CA SER A 223 5.56 9.22 5.05
C SER A 223 4.22 9.03 5.76
N TYR A 224 3.21 8.63 4.99
CA TYR A 224 1.88 8.29 5.48
C TYR A 224 1.57 6.81 5.26
N VAL A 225 0.91 6.21 6.25
CA VAL A 225 0.39 4.85 6.18
C VAL A 225 -1.12 4.91 6.17
N ASP A 226 -1.72 4.27 5.16
CA ASP A 226 -3.17 4.09 5.05
C ASP A 226 -3.65 3.05 6.07
N LEU A 227 -4.50 3.51 7.00
CA LEU A 227 -4.99 2.68 8.10
C LEU A 227 -5.87 1.52 7.63
N GLU A 228 -6.48 1.60 6.44
CA GLU A 228 -7.24 0.49 5.86
C GLU A 228 -6.36 -0.73 5.59
N TRP A 229 -5.05 -0.53 5.38
CA TRP A 229 -4.14 -1.56 4.91
C TRP A 229 -3.01 -1.93 5.87
N SER A 230 -2.61 -1.05 6.77
CA SER A 230 -1.45 -1.30 7.63
C SER A 230 -1.45 -0.44 8.91
N ASP A 231 -0.80 -0.96 9.94
CA ASP A 231 -0.43 -0.24 11.18
C ASP A 231 0.94 0.48 11.09
N GLY A 232 1.68 0.29 9.99
CA GLY A 232 3.00 0.87 9.80
C GLY A 232 4.17 0.06 10.35
N ALA A 233 4.00 -1.20 10.74
CA ALA A 233 5.09 -2.04 11.27
C ALA A 233 6.34 -2.09 10.34
N GLY A 234 6.13 -2.04 9.03
CA GLY A 234 7.23 -1.97 8.04
C GLY A 234 8.04 -0.67 8.14
N TYR A 235 7.41 0.47 8.44
CA TYR A 235 8.07 1.75 8.65
C TYR A 235 8.86 1.76 9.96
N THR A 236 8.28 1.22 11.04
CA THR A 236 8.98 1.09 12.33
C THR A 236 10.27 0.28 12.22
N LYS A 237 10.24 -0.83 11.47
CA LYS A 237 11.45 -1.64 11.19
C LYS A 237 12.55 -0.87 10.45
N LEU A 238 12.20 0.16 9.68
CA LEU A 238 13.15 1.05 9.01
C LEU A 238 13.50 2.29 9.85
N GLY A 239 13.18 2.31 11.14
CA GLY A 239 13.53 3.39 12.05
C GLY A 239 12.65 4.65 11.91
N PHE A 240 11.46 4.53 11.32
CA PHE A 240 10.47 5.60 11.41
C PHE A 240 9.71 5.51 12.73
N ASN A 241 9.41 6.66 13.31
CA ASN A 241 8.56 6.79 14.49
C ASN A 241 7.19 7.32 14.08
N LYS A 242 6.12 6.76 14.65
CA LYS A 242 4.76 7.30 14.52
C LYS A 242 4.72 8.65 15.24
N ILE A 243 4.34 9.71 14.54
CA ILE A 243 4.28 11.08 15.08
C ILE A 243 2.84 11.53 15.33
N SER A 244 1.92 11.19 14.43
CA SER A 244 0.51 11.58 14.57
C SER A 244 -0.41 10.67 13.77
N ALA A 245 -1.70 10.78 14.05
CA ALA A 245 -2.76 10.22 13.20
C ALA A 245 -3.51 11.39 12.55
N LYS A 246 -3.87 11.21 11.27
CA LYS A 246 -4.85 12.04 10.57
C LYS A 246 -6.19 11.30 10.61
N PRO A 247 -7.30 11.99 10.94
CA PRO A 247 -8.62 11.36 11.00
C PRO A 247 -9.07 10.86 9.62
N SER A 248 -10.18 10.13 9.62
CA SER A 248 -10.90 9.74 8.41
C SER A 248 -11.19 10.96 7.54
N MET A 249 -11.13 10.77 6.22
CA MET A 249 -11.40 11.80 5.24
C MET A 249 -12.50 11.32 4.30
N GLN A 250 -13.45 12.21 4.02
CA GLN A 250 -14.47 11.98 3.02
C GLN A 250 -13.85 12.02 1.61
N LEU A 251 -14.23 11.04 0.80
CA LEU A 251 -13.92 10.95 -0.62
C LEU A 251 -15.23 10.87 -1.40
N LEU A 252 -15.14 11.17 -2.69
CA LEU A 252 -16.24 10.99 -3.62
C LEU A 252 -15.97 9.76 -4.48
N LEU A 253 -16.96 8.89 -4.62
CA LEU A 253 -16.89 7.68 -5.43
C LEU A 253 -17.92 7.78 -6.54
N ASP A 254 -17.49 7.58 -7.78
CA ASP A 254 -18.37 7.31 -8.91
C ASP A 254 -18.67 5.79 -8.95
N PRO A 255 -19.90 5.35 -8.62
CA PRO A 255 -20.23 3.92 -8.55
C PRO A 255 -20.31 3.26 -9.93
N GLN A 256 -20.39 4.02 -11.03
CA GLN A 256 -20.38 3.46 -12.38
C GLN A 256 -18.96 3.10 -12.81
N THR A 257 -17.99 3.98 -12.56
CA THR A 257 -16.60 3.78 -12.97
C THR A 257 -15.72 3.17 -11.88
N ASN A 258 -16.20 3.15 -10.63
CA ASN A 258 -15.44 2.79 -9.42
C ASN A 258 -14.23 3.70 -9.18
N GLU A 259 -14.29 4.93 -9.69
CA GLU A 259 -13.22 5.93 -9.54
C GLU A 259 -13.45 6.79 -8.29
N ARG A 260 -12.39 6.99 -7.50
CA ARG A 260 -12.39 7.86 -6.32
C ARG A 260 -11.79 9.22 -6.64
N PHE A 261 -12.42 10.27 -6.14
CA PHE A 261 -11.97 11.65 -6.24
C PHE A 261 -11.70 12.24 -4.86
N SER A 262 -10.56 12.94 -4.73
CA SER A 262 -10.23 13.76 -3.56
C SER A 262 -10.54 15.23 -3.84
N GLY A 263 -11.38 15.85 -3.02
CA GLY A 263 -11.71 17.27 -3.13
C GLY A 263 -12.99 17.55 -3.92
N LYS A 264 -13.13 18.78 -4.42
CA LYS A 264 -14.37 19.29 -5.04
C LYS A 264 -14.45 19.12 -6.57
N ASN A 265 -13.39 18.64 -7.21
CA ASN A 265 -13.33 18.54 -8.67
C ASN A 265 -13.97 17.22 -9.13
N ILE A 266 -15.29 17.23 -9.22
CA ILE A 266 -16.08 16.15 -9.83
C ILE A 266 -16.22 16.49 -11.32
N PRO A 267 -15.89 15.59 -12.25
CA PRO A 267 -16.20 15.80 -13.66
C PRO A 267 -17.70 16.04 -13.86
N GLU A 268 -18.07 16.98 -14.74
CA GLU A 268 -19.47 17.26 -15.08
C GLU A 268 -20.20 15.97 -15.49
N ASN A 269 -21.47 15.84 -15.08
CA ASN A 269 -22.36 14.68 -15.36
C ASN A 269 -22.03 13.36 -14.66
N ARG A 270 -21.12 13.33 -13.67
CA ARG A 270 -20.93 12.12 -12.84
C ARG A 270 -21.79 12.16 -11.59
N GLN A 271 -22.59 11.11 -11.39
CA GLN A 271 -23.27 10.87 -10.11
C GLN A 271 -22.26 10.26 -9.14
N VAL A 272 -21.99 10.94 -8.04
CA VAL A 272 -21.03 10.49 -7.02
C VAL A 272 -21.71 10.29 -5.68
N ILE A 273 -21.20 9.33 -4.92
CA ILE A 273 -21.58 9.10 -3.53
C ILE A 273 -20.42 9.47 -2.60
N LYS A 274 -20.75 9.79 -1.35
CA LYS A 274 -19.75 10.09 -0.32
C LYS A 274 -19.34 8.81 0.37
N ILE A 275 -18.04 8.51 0.34
CA ILE A 275 -17.42 7.44 1.12
C ILE A 275 -16.39 8.03 2.08
N THR A 276 -15.87 7.23 3.00
CA THR A 276 -14.81 7.65 3.92
C THR A 276 -13.66 6.66 3.89
N ASN A 277 -12.46 7.07 4.29
CA ASN A 277 -11.37 6.14 4.57
C ASN A 277 -11.14 5.98 6.07
N ALA A 278 -10.24 5.06 6.47
CA ALA A 278 -9.88 4.88 7.88
C ALA A 278 -8.94 5.96 8.45
N GLY A 279 -8.58 6.98 7.67
CA GLY A 279 -7.53 7.95 8.03
C GLY A 279 -6.12 7.43 7.76
N ASN A 280 -5.11 8.14 8.25
CA ASN A 280 -3.70 7.81 7.98
C ASN A 280 -2.81 8.02 9.21
N LEU A 281 -1.76 7.23 9.34
CA LEU A 281 -0.70 7.47 10.32
C LEU A 281 0.47 8.22 9.68
N LYS A 282 0.95 9.28 10.34
CA LYS A 282 2.19 9.97 9.96
C LYS A 282 3.37 9.32 10.65
N PHE A 283 4.36 8.94 9.84
CA PHE A 283 5.63 8.39 10.29
C PHE A 283 6.77 9.33 9.90
N VAL A 284 7.79 9.47 10.76
CA VAL A 284 8.98 10.29 10.50
C VAL A 284 10.24 9.53 10.92
N LYS A 285 11.23 9.51 10.03
CA LYS A 285 12.60 9.05 10.29
C LYS A 285 13.53 10.25 10.29
N THR A 286 14.05 10.61 11.47
CA THR A 286 15.11 11.62 11.60
C THR A 286 16.43 11.00 11.17
N ILE A 287 17.22 11.74 10.39
CA ILE A 287 18.54 11.29 9.93
C ILE A 287 19.60 11.94 10.82
N SER A 288 20.31 11.12 11.60
CA SER A 288 21.47 11.62 12.35
C SER A 288 22.65 11.80 11.40
N LYS A 289 23.46 12.84 11.63
CA LYS A 289 24.66 13.11 10.83
C LYS A 289 25.71 11.98 10.88
N SER A 290 25.64 11.12 11.90
CA SER A 290 26.48 9.92 12.04
C SER A 290 26.11 8.78 11.06
N ASN A 291 24.92 8.79 10.46
CA ASN A 291 24.46 7.73 9.55
C ASN A 291 24.88 7.93 8.09
N ILE A 292 25.71 8.94 7.81
CA ILE A 292 26.11 9.33 6.45
C ILE A 292 27.47 8.71 6.05
N GLU A 293 28.22 8.15 7.02
CA GLU A 293 29.57 7.61 6.82
C GLU A 293 29.66 6.09 6.54
N ILE A 294 28.56 5.44 6.11
CA ILE A 294 28.57 4.01 5.74
C ILE A 294 28.13 3.81 4.27
#